data_AF-A0A848TEA6-F1
#
_entry.id   AF-A0A848TEA6-F1
#
_cell.length_a   1.000
_cell.length_b   1.000
_cell.length_c   1.000
_cell.angle_alpha   90.00
_cell.angle_beta   90.00
_cell.angle_gamma   90.00
#
_symmetry.space_group_name_H-M   'P 1'
#
loop_
_entity.id
_entity.type
_entity.pdbx_description
1 polymer ?
#
loop_
_entity_poly.entity_id
_entity_poly.type
_entity_poly.pdbx_seq_one_letter_code
_entity_poly.pdbx_strand_id
1 'polypeptide(L)'
;MAAFNYDDFGESPDGGTLVAALNWAGAFLSVVLIAGLATWGWKLWVRDVSGVPVVRALEGPMRVTPAEPGGLASEYQGLSVNRIAEERIENDMADRVVLAPQPSVLNEDEDLAMADLPAVVEPELQP
;
A
#
# COMPACT_ATOMS: atom_id res chain seq x y z
N MET A 1 10.89 39.07 -3.25
CA MET A 1 10.92 38.39 -1.93
C MET A 1 9.85 39.04 -1.08
N ALA A 2 8.71 38.37 -0.88
CA ALA A 2 7.65 38.89 -0.02
C ALA A 2 8.06 38.67 1.44
N ALA A 3 8.50 39.74 2.10
CA ALA A 3 8.60 39.76 3.55
C ALA A 3 7.18 39.90 4.10
N PHE A 4 6.52 38.78 4.35
CA PHE A 4 5.29 38.77 5.13
C PHE A 4 5.68 39.13 6.57
N ASN A 5 5.47 40.39 6.93
CA ASN A 5 5.76 40.89 8.26
C ASN A 5 4.65 40.40 9.20
N TYR A 6 4.99 39.48 10.09
CA TYR A 6 4.04 38.80 10.98
C TYR A 6 3.49 39.72 12.09
N ASP A 7 4.13 40.88 12.28
CA ASP A 7 3.87 41.79 13.40
C ASP A 7 2.69 42.75 13.17
N ASP A 8 2.12 42.82 11.96
CA ASP A 8 1.01 43.74 11.61
C ASP A 8 -0.39 43.19 12.00
N PHE A 9 -0.47 41.93 12.43
CA PHE A 9 -1.74 41.29 12.82
C PHE A 9 -2.13 41.52 14.30
N GLY A 10 -1.39 42.38 15.02
CA GLY A 10 -1.40 42.44 16.49
C GLY A 10 -2.27 43.53 17.16
N GLU A 11 -2.72 44.57 16.45
CA GLU A 11 -3.34 45.72 17.12
C GLU A 11 -4.60 46.23 16.42
N SER A 12 -5.72 45.58 16.72
CA SER A 12 -7.07 46.13 16.48
C SER A 12 -7.96 45.81 17.69
N PRO A 13 -8.48 46.81 18.41
CA PRO A 13 -9.20 46.61 19.67
C PRO A 13 -10.52 45.83 19.51
N ASP A 14 -11.11 45.79 18.31
CA ASP A 14 -12.31 45.01 17.99
C ASP A 14 -12.02 43.58 17.48
N GLY A 15 -10.78 43.28 17.09
CA GLY A 15 -10.38 41.99 16.50
C GLY A 15 -10.12 40.88 17.51
N GLY A 16 -9.94 41.21 18.79
CA GLY A 16 -9.53 40.26 19.83
C GLY A 16 -10.54 39.14 20.10
N THR A 17 -11.84 39.43 19.97
CA THR A 17 -12.90 38.42 20.19
C THR A 17 -12.97 37.39 19.07
N LEU A 18 -12.80 37.83 17.82
CA LEU A 18 -12.76 36.95 16.65
C LEU A 18 -11.50 36.08 16.67
N VAL A 19 -10.35 36.67 16.99
CA VAL A 19 -9.08 35.95 17.14
C VAL A 19 -9.16 34.93 18.29
N ALA A 20 -9.73 35.29 19.43
CA ALA A 20 -9.93 34.36 20.54
C ALA A 20 -10.86 33.19 20.17
N ALA A 21 -11.94 33.46 19.43
CA ALA A 21 -12.86 32.42 18.95
C ALA A 21 -12.18 31.43 17.99
N LEU A 22 -11.38 31.94 17.05
CA LEU A 22 -10.61 31.12 16.11
C LEU A 22 -9.57 30.25 16.82
N ASN A 23 -8.86 30.80 17.81
CA ASN A 23 -7.91 30.04 18.62
C ASN A 23 -8.59 28.91 19.40
N TRP A 24 -9.76 29.17 20.00
CA TRP A 24 -10.53 28.15 20.70
C TRP A 24 -11.10 27.08 19.77
N ALA A 25 -11.58 27.48 18.59
CA ALA A 25 -12.04 26.54 17.56
C ALA A 25 -10.89 25.62 17.09
N GLY A 26 -9.71 26.19 16.85
CA GLY A 26 -8.51 25.44 16.48
C GLY A 26 -8.04 24.49 17.58
N ALA A 27 -8.05 24.94 18.85
CA ALA A 27 -7.71 24.11 19.99
C ALA A 27 -8.65 22.91 20.12
N PHE A 28 -9.96 23.13 19.99
CA PHE A 28 -10.95 22.05 20.04
C PHE A 28 -10.77 21.06 18.87
N LEU A 29 -10.58 21.57 17.64
CA LEU A 29 -10.35 20.74 16.47
C LEU A 29 -9.09 19.86 16.62
N SER A 30 -8.01 20.44 17.17
CA SER A 30 -6.77 19.71 17.43
C SER A 30 -6.98 18.55 18.42
N VAL A 31 -7.68 18.80 19.53
CA VAL A 31 -8.01 17.76 20.52
C VAL A 31 -8.86 16.65 19.90
N VAL A 32 -9.87 17.01 19.11
CA VAL A 32 -10.73 16.03 18.40
C VAL A 32 -9.91 15.19 17.42
N LEU A 33 -9.00 15.81 16.67
CA LEU A 33 -8.14 15.11 15.71
C LEU A 33 -7.23 14.09 16.42
N ILE A 34 -6.58 14.50 17.52
CA ILE A 34 -5.71 13.61 18.31
C ILE A 34 -6.52 12.43 18.87
N ALA A 35 -7.69 12.69 19.44
CA ALA A 35 -8.55 11.63 19.98
C ALA A 35 -9.05 10.67 18.88
N GLY A 36 -9.39 11.21 17.71
CA GLY A 36 -9.78 10.43 16.54
C GLY A 36 -8.65 9.52 16.05
N LEU A 37 -7.44 10.05 15.90
CA LEU A 37 -6.26 9.29 15.49
C LEU A 37 -5.87 8.22 16.51
N ALA A 38 -5.92 8.55 17.82
CA ALA A 38 -5.66 7.58 18.88
C ALA A 38 -6.67 6.41 18.84
N THR A 39 -7.96 6.72 18.70
CA THR A 39 -9.02 5.72 18.60
C THR A 39 -8.87 4.88 17.33
N TRP A 40 -8.56 5.51 16.20
CA TRP A 40 -8.35 4.84 14.92
C TRP A 40 -7.14 3.90 14.97
N GLY A 41 -6.00 4.38 15.48
CA GLY A 41 -4.79 3.57 15.64
C GLY A 41 -5.00 2.40 16.58
N TRP A 42 -5.68 2.60 17.71
CA TRP A 42 -6.06 1.53 18.62
C TRP A 42 -6.92 0.46 17.94
N LYS A 43 -7.93 0.89 17.18
CA LYS A 43 -8.79 -0.02 16.41
C LYS A 43 -8.01 -0.78 15.35
N LEU A 44 -7.06 -0.14 14.66
CA LEU A 44 -6.24 -0.80 13.65
C LEU A 44 -5.41 -1.92 14.30
N TRP A 45 -4.74 -1.62 15.42
CA TRP A 45 -3.93 -2.57 16.17
C TRP A 45 -4.74 -3.78 16.66
N VAL A 46 -5.92 -3.55 17.24
CA VAL A 46 -6.81 -4.64 17.71
C VAL A 46 -7.46 -5.39 16.54
N ARG A 47 -7.67 -4.75 15.39
CA ARG A 47 -8.28 -5.41 14.21
C ARG A 47 -7.28 -6.31 13.49
N ASP A 48 -5.99 -5.94 13.46
CA ASP A 48 -4.97 -6.75 12.78
C ASP A 48 -4.76 -8.12 13.45
N VAL A 49 -5.00 -8.25 14.76
CA VAL A 49 -5.00 -9.55 15.45
C VAL A 49 -6.29 -10.37 15.25
N SER A 50 -7.37 -9.78 14.73
CA SER A 50 -8.60 -10.50 14.36
C SER A 50 -8.57 -11.06 12.93
N GLY A 51 -7.49 -10.80 12.18
CA GLY A 51 -7.35 -11.12 10.76
C GLY A 51 -6.96 -12.57 10.41
N VAL A 52 -6.97 -13.51 11.35
CA VAL A 52 -6.95 -14.94 10.99
C VAL A 52 -8.39 -15.38 10.82
N PRO A 53 -8.93 -15.47 9.59
CA PRO A 53 -10.22 -16.09 9.35
C PRO A 53 -10.08 -17.57 9.70
N VAL A 54 -10.41 -17.94 10.95
CA VAL A 54 -10.61 -19.33 11.31
C VAL A 54 -11.91 -19.74 10.64
N VAL A 55 -11.80 -20.27 9.42
CA VAL A 55 -12.87 -21.02 8.79
C VAL A 55 -13.12 -22.18 9.74
N ARG A 56 -14.14 -22.06 10.61
CA ARG A 56 -14.56 -23.20 11.41
C ARG A 56 -14.91 -24.28 10.42
N ALA A 57 -14.27 -25.44 10.55
CA ALA A 57 -14.67 -26.59 9.76
C ALA A 57 -16.16 -26.78 10.03
N LEU A 58 -17.01 -26.50 9.04
CA LEU A 58 -18.38 -26.98 9.06
C LEU A 58 -18.22 -28.50 9.20
N GLU A 59 -18.79 -29.07 10.28
CA GLU A 59 -18.77 -30.51 10.47
C GLU A 59 -19.43 -31.17 9.25
N GLY A 60 -18.59 -31.69 8.36
CA GLY A 60 -19.03 -32.29 7.11
C GLY A 60 -17.91 -32.32 6.06
N PRO A 61 -17.86 -33.38 5.23
CA PRO A 61 -16.92 -33.43 4.12
C PRO A 61 -17.14 -32.22 3.21
N MET A 62 -16.12 -31.38 3.08
CA MET A 62 -16.15 -30.14 2.28
C MET A 62 -16.47 -30.40 0.80
N ARG A 63 -16.33 -31.66 0.35
CA ARG A 63 -16.67 -32.19 -0.97
C ARG A 63 -17.09 -33.66 -0.81
N VAL A 64 -18.24 -34.05 -1.36
CA VAL A 64 -18.64 -35.47 -1.50
C VAL A 64 -18.52 -35.81 -2.98
N THR A 65 -17.55 -36.64 -3.32
CA THR A 65 -17.41 -37.14 -4.69
C THR A 65 -18.63 -38.02 -5.02
N PRO A 66 -19.32 -37.81 -6.16
CA PRO A 66 -20.37 -38.70 -6.61
C PRO A 66 -19.87 -40.14 -6.70
N ALA A 67 -20.70 -41.13 -6.33
CA ALA A 67 -20.33 -42.54 -6.39
C ALA A 67 -19.94 -43.00 -7.81
N GLU A 68 -20.56 -42.38 -8.82
CA GLU A 68 -20.21 -42.56 -10.22
C GLU A 68 -19.86 -41.20 -10.85
N PRO A 69 -18.57 -40.86 -10.98
CA PRO A 69 -18.16 -39.69 -11.72
C PRO A 69 -18.51 -39.92 -13.21
N GLY A 70 -19.55 -39.23 -13.70
CA GLY A 70 -19.93 -39.26 -15.11
C GLY A 70 -18.89 -38.55 -15.98
N GLY A 71 -18.48 -39.18 -17.08
CA GLY A 71 -17.61 -38.59 -18.10
C GLY A 71 -16.84 -39.65 -18.89
N LEU A 72 -16.36 -39.28 -20.08
CA LEU A 72 -15.35 -40.05 -20.80
C LEU A 72 -13.98 -39.63 -20.29
N ALA A 73 -13.11 -40.61 -20.02
CA ALA A 73 -11.71 -40.31 -19.71
C ALA A 73 -11.09 -39.57 -20.91
N SER A 74 -10.51 -38.40 -20.65
CA SER A 74 -9.76 -37.68 -21.69
C SER A 74 -8.51 -38.50 -22.03
N GLU A 75 -8.18 -38.57 -23.32
CA GLU A 75 -6.99 -39.27 -23.83
C GLU A 75 -5.67 -38.75 -23.22
N TYR A 76 -5.69 -37.55 -22.61
CA TYR A 76 -4.51 -36.87 -22.06
C TYR A 76 -4.51 -36.81 -20.52
N GLN A 77 -5.29 -37.64 -19.84
CA GLN A 77 -5.23 -37.75 -18.37
C GLN A 77 -3.85 -38.26 -17.91
N GLY A 78 -3.26 -37.59 -16.92
CA GLY A 78 -1.96 -37.95 -16.37
C GLY A 78 -0.75 -37.35 -17.09
N LEU A 79 -0.95 -36.59 -18.17
CA LEU A 79 0.12 -35.74 -18.73
C LEU A 79 0.23 -34.47 -17.89
N SER A 80 1.46 -34.02 -17.62
CA SER A 80 1.67 -32.70 -17.02
C SER A 80 1.16 -31.63 -18.00
N VAL A 81 0.53 -30.58 -17.49
CA VAL A 81 -0.01 -29.47 -18.31
C VAL A 81 1.05 -28.80 -19.19
N ASN A 82 2.34 -28.96 -18.85
CA ASN A 82 3.46 -28.48 -19.65
C ASN A 82 3.77 -29.39 -20.86
N ARG A 83 3.41 -30.68 -20.84
CA ARG A 83 3.70 -31.60 -21.94
C ARG A 83 2.89 -31.31 -23.20
N ILE A 84 1.66 -30.80 -23.03
CA ILE A 84 0.82 -30.34 -24.17
C ILE A 84 1.43 -29.08 -24.80
N ALA A 85 2.07 -28.23 -23.99
CA ALA A 85 2.82 -27.07 -24.50
C ALA A 85 4.15 -27.47 -25.15
N GLU A 86 4.81 -28.55 -24.69
CA GLU A 86 5.99 -29.14 -25.33
C GLU A 86 5.69 -29.74 -26.71
N GLU A 87 4.52 -30.35 -26.94
CA GLU A 87 4.22 -30.91 -28.26
C GLU A 87 3.98 -29.80 -29.32
N ARG A 88 3.72 -28.56 -28.87
CA ARG A 88 3.72 -27.34 -29.68
C ARG A 88 5.03 -26.56 -29.53
N ILE A 89 6.17 -27.21 -29.66
CA ILE A 89 7.46 -26.52 -29.90
C ILE A 89 7.48 -26.11 -31.39
N GLU A 90 6.66 -25.13 -31.73
CA GLU A 90 6.92 -24.22 -32.85
C GLU A 90 6.91 -22.81 -32.26
N ASN A 91 7.71 -22.62 -31.23
CA ASN A 91 8.23 -21.31 -30.86
C ASN A 91 9.70 -21.53 -30.57
N ASP A 92 10.51 -20.89 -31.40
CA ASP A 92 11.94 -20.71 -31.25
C ASP A 92 12.26 -20.49 -29.77
N MET A 93 12.79 -21.52 -29.11
CA MET A 93 13.30 -21.41 -27.75
C MET A 93 14.33 -20.29 -27.81
N ALA A 94 14.11 -19.20 -27.08
CA ALA A 94 15.00 -18.05 -27.17
C ALA A 94 16.45 -18.51 -27.00
N ASP A 95 17.26 -18.39 -28.06
CA ASP A 95 18.68 -18.80 -28.10
C ASP A 95 19.50 -18.18 -26.96
N ARG A 96 18.96 -17.13 -26.33
CA ARG A 96 19.56 -16.45 -25.21
C ARG A 96 18.50 -15.93 -24.23
N VAL A 97 18.46 -16.52 -23.05
CA VAL A 97 17.74 -15.97 -21.89
C VAL A 97 18.72 -15.12 -21.09
N VAL A 98 18.61 -13.79 -21.19
CA VAL A 98 19.35 -12.87 -20.32
C VAL A 98 18.46 -12.57 -19.13
N LEU A 99 18.81 -13.09 -17.95
CA LEU A 99 18.19 -12.65 -16.69
C LEU A 99 18.51 -11.18 -16.46
N ALA A 100 17.69 -10.53 -15.62
CA ALA A 100 17.70 -9.09 -15.38
C ALA A 100 19.11 -8.47 -15.41
N PRO A 101 19.25 -7.25 -15.99
CA PRO A 101 20.52 -6.52 -15.98
C PRO A 101 21.14 -6.55 -14.59
N GLN A 102 22.48 -6.63 -14.51
CA GLN A 102 23.16 -6.55 -13.22
C GLN A 102 22.64 -5.32 -12.47
N PRO A 103 22.33 -5.44 -11.17
CA PRO A 103 21.84 -4.32 -10.39
C PRO A 103 22.84 -3.18 -10.52
N SER A 104 22.35 -2.00 -10.91
CA SER A 104 23.19 -0.80 -10.95
C SER A 104 23.67 -0.54 -9.53
N VAL A 105 25.00 -0.48 -9.36
CA VAL A 105 25.60 -0.04 -8.10
C VAL A 105 25.24 1.44 -7.94
N LEU A 106 24.47 1.75 -6.90
CA LEU A 106 24.21 3.13 -6.49
C LEU A 106 25.50 3.71 -5.92
N ASN A 107 25.78 4.99 -6.20
CA ASN A 107 26.92 5.67 -5.59
C ASN A 107 26.69 5.79 -4.07
N GLU A 108 27.75 5.89 -3.27
CA GLU A 108 27.64 5.98 -1.79
C GLU A 108 26.77 7.16 -1.34
N ASP A 109 26.73 8.24 -2.13
CA ASP A 109 25.90 9.42 -1.88
C ASP A 109 24.42 9.22 -2.24
N GLU A 110 24.10 8.15 -2.98
CA GLU A 110 22.74 7.81 -3.45
C GLU A 110 22.16 6.60 -2.70
N ASP A 111 23.00 5.71 -2.15
CA ASP A 111 22.62 4.57 -1.30
C ASP A 111 22.58 4.95 0.19
N LEU A 112 21.84 6.02 0.48
CA LEU A 112 21.69 6.54 1.83
C LEU A 112 20.60 5.78 2.59
N ALA A 113 20.79 5.59 3.90
CA ALA A 113 19.74 5.07 4.76
C ALA A 113 18.51 6.00 4.71
N MET A 114 17.31 5.45 4.91
CA MET A 114 16.05 6.22 4.86
C MET A 114 16.04 7.47 5.78
N ALA A 115 16.84 7.47 6.84
CA ALA A 115 16.97 8.60 7.76
C ALA A 115 17.83 9.75 7.22
N ASP A 116 18.68 9.46 6.23
CA ASP A 116 19.70 10.36 5.69
C ASP A 116 19.35 10.85 4.26
N LEU A 117 18.21 10.44 3.71
CA LEU A 117 17.76 10.89 2.39
C LEU A 117 17.45 12.41 2.41
N PRO A 118 17.97 13.20 1.45
CA PRO A 118 17.62 14.61 1.34
C PRO A 118 16.15 14.76 0.99
N ALA A 119 15.51 15.83 1.48
CA ALA A 119 14.12 16.12 1.14
C ALA A 119 13.97 16.25 -0.39
N VAL A 120 13.00 15.53 -0.95
CA VAL A 120 12.70 15.55 -2.39
C VAL A 120 12.38 16.98 -2.79
N VAL A 121 13.30 17.63 -3.51
CA VAL A 121 13.07 18.94 -4.10
C VAL A 121 12.28 18.71 -5.37
N GLU A 122 10.98 19.01 -5.31
CA GLU A 122 10.08 18.96 -6.45
C GLU A 122 10.61 19.92 -7.53
N PRO A 123 10.95 19.43 -8.74
CA PRO A 123 11.43 20.32 -9.78
C PRO A 123 10.30 21.30 -10.13
N GLU A 124 10.58 22.59 -10.06
CA GLU A 124 9.62 23.62 -10.46
C GLU A 124 9.11 23.31 -11.87
N LEU A 125 7.81 23.04 -11.96
CA LEU A 125 7.08 22.96 -13.22
C LEU A 125 7.15 24.35 -13.86
N GLN A 126 8.13 24.56 -14.74
CA GLN A 126 8.12 25.69 -15.67
C GLN A 126 7.01 25.43 -16.71
N PRO A 127 6.21 26.46 -17.05
CA PRO A 127 5.09 26.33 -18.00
C PRO A 127 5.52 25.97 -19.42
#